data_AF-A0A529XMX4-F1
#
_entry.id   AF-A0A529XMX4-F1
#
_cell.length_a   1.000
_cell.length_b   1.000
_cell.length_c   1.000
_cell.angle_alpha   90.00
_cell.angle_beta   90.00
_cell.angle_gamma   90.00
#
_symmetry.space_group_name_H-M   'P 1'
#
loop_
_entity.id
_entity.type
_entity.pdbx_description
1 polymer ?
#
loop_
_entity_poly.entity_id
_entity_poly.type
_entity_poly.pdbx_seq_one_letter_code
_entity_poly.pdbx_strand_id
1 'polypeptide(L)'
;ATLDALREEFDKLQAQYEEADELPDEIDQRFGEIEAAIKSLEARPIRFDPAEIARAGVLISVDTDGTLLVERGFVRPEDEAPATPESDSDPGVDGSQVEATGSVLRAVITIGGQPADTEDDDEDGIKPLPDRLIVELTADRTLALRDKFANDPAIAFLAVLHKFVRDTFSRYSAQGVAMEVFVRGVVFPIQSEGLRDTIYARSI
;
A
#
# COMPACT_ATOMS: atom_id res chain seq x y z
N ALA A 1 5.63 -19.67 -28.46
CA ALA A 1 5.08 -20.78 -29.27
C ALA A 1 3.86 -21.42 -28.64
N THR A 2 3.95 -22.08 -27.47
CA THR A 2 2.76 -22.74 -26.86
C THR A 2 1.78 -21.76 -26.22
N LEU A 3 2.28 -20.67 -25.62
CA LEU A 3 1.45 -19.64 -24.98
C LEU A 3 0.73 -18.78 -26.03
N ASP A 4 1.46 -18.32 -27.05
CA ASP A 4 0.90 -17.53 -28.16
C ASP A 4 -0.20 -18.31 -28.91
N ALA A 5 0.01 -19.61 -29.14
CA ALA A 5 -1.02 -20.46 -29.76
C ALA A 5 -2.28 -20.60 -28.91
N LEU A 6 -2.16 -20.68 -27.58
CA LEU A 6 -3.31 -20.72 -26.66
C LEU A 6 -4.05 -19.38 -26.61
N ARG A 7 -3.32 -18.25 -26.64
CA ARG A 7 -3.92 -16.90 -26.75
C ARG A 7 -4.67 -16.73 -28.07
N GLU A 8 -4.08 -17.16 -29.18
CA GLU A 8 -4.76 -17.12 -30.48
C GLU A 8 -6.02 -18.00 -30.52
N GLU A 9 -6.02 -19.15 -29.83
CA GLU A 9 -7.22 -20.00 -29.72
C GLU A 9 -8.30 -19.32 -28.88
N PHE A 10 -7.93 -18.71 -27.75
CA PHE A 10 -8.82 -17.92 -26.90
C PHE A 10 -9.45 -16.76 -27.68
N ASP A 11 -8.66 -15.95 -28.38
CA ASP A 11 -9.13 -14.80 -29.15
C ASP A 11 -10.10 -15.23 -30.27
N LYS A 12 -9.82 -16.37 -30.93
CA LYS A 12 -10.71 -16.92 -31.96
C LYS A 12 -12.04 -17.40 -31.39
N LEU A 13 -12.02 -18.06 -30.24
CA LEU A 13 -13.23 -18.51 -29.56
C LEU A 13 -14.03 -17.31 -29.06
N GLN A 14 -13.37 -16.29 -28.51
CA GLN A 14 -14.01 -15.06 -28.07
C GLN A 14 -14.71 -14.37 -29.24
N ALA A 15 -14.02 -14.14 -30.36
CA ALA A 15 -14.61 -13.51 -31.54
C ALA A 15 -15.79 -14.28 -32.15
N GLN A 16 -15.84 -15.61 -31.99
CA GLN A 16 -16.94 -16.43 -32.49
C GLN A 16 -18.20 -16.38 -31.61
N TYR A 17 -18.02 -16.15 -30.31
CA TYR A 17 -19.10 -16.22 -29.32
C TYR A 17 -19.38 -14.89 -28.61
N GLU A 18 -18.71 -13.80 -29.00
CA GLU A 18 -18.93 -12.45 -28.44
C GLU A 18 -20.35 -11.92 -28.72
N GLU A 19 -20.93 -12.28 -29.88
CA GLU A 19 -22.30 -11.89 -30.27
C GLU A 19 -23.36 -12.94 -29.91
N ALA A 20 -22.98 -14.05 -29.27
CA ALA A 20 -23.91 -15.11 -28.90
C ALA A 20 -24.67 -14.73 -27.62
N ASP A 21 -26.01 -14.86 -27.65
CA ASP A 21 -26.87 -14.59 -26.48
C ASP A 21 -26.62 -15.58 -25.32
N GLU A 22 -26.16 -16.79 -25.63
CA GLU A 22 -25.86 -17.84 -24.65
C GLU A 22 -24.65 -18.65 -25.11
N LEU A 23 -23.71 -18.89 -24.19
CA LEU A 23 -22.50 -19.66 -24.46
C LEU A 23 -22.79 -21.15 -24.26
N PRO A 24 -22.54 -22.03 -25.25
CA PRO A 24 -22.68 -23.46 -25.05
C PRO A 24 -21.73 -23.98 -23.96
N ASP A 25 -22.21 -24.89 -23.11
CA ASP A 25 -21.43 -25.46 -21.99
C ASP A 25 -20.05 -26.01 -22.43
N GLU A 26 -19.97 -26.59 -23.62
CA GLU A 26 -18.71 -27.12 -24.18
C GLU A 26 -17.68 -26.01 -24.46
N ILE A 27 -18.13 -24.81 -24.83
CA ILE A 27 -17.29 -23.66 -25.14
C ILE A 27 -16.86 -22.96 -23.86
N ASP A 28 -17.77 -22.82 -22.88
CA ASP A 28 -17.45 -22.34 -21.54
C ASP A 28 -16.35 -23.20 -20.89
N GLN A 29 -16.50 -24.53 -20.97
CA GLN A 29 -15.49 -25.47 -20.51
C GLN A 29 -14.15 -25.28 -21.24
N ARG A 30 -14.18 -25.05 -22.56
CA ARG A 30 -12.97 -24.84 -23.36
C ARG A 30 -12.24 -23.55 -22.98
N PHE A 31 -12.97 -22.46 -22.71
CA PHE A 31 -12.39 -21.23 -22.18
C PHE A 31 -11.69 -21.47 -20.85
N GLY A 32 -12.35 -22.15 -19.91
CA GLY A 32 -11.76 -22.48 -18.61
C GLY A 32 -10.49 -23.33 -18.71
N GLU A 33 -10.43 -24.29 -19.64
CA GLU A 33 -9.24 -25.09 -19.92
C GLU A 33 -8.08 -24.23 -20.46
N ILE A 34 -8.36 -23.34 -21.42
CA ILE A 34 -7.35 -22.47 -22.03
C ILE A 34 -6.82 -21.46 -21.00
N GLU A 35 -7.69 -20.82 -20.22
CA GLU A 35 -7.29 -19.89 -19.15
C GLU A 35 -6.43 -20.59 -18.09
N ALA A 36 -6.82 -21.79 -17.66
CA ALA A 36 -6.04 -22.57 -16.70
C ALA A 36 -4.66 -22.95 -17.26
N ALA A 37 -4.59 -23.31 -18.54
CA ALA A 37 -3.34 -23.62 -19.22
C ALA A 37 -2.42 -22.40 -19.36
N ILE A 38 -2.96 -21.23 -19.75
CA ILE A 38 -2.22 -19.97 -19.83
C ILE A 38 -1.69 -19.59 -18.45
N LYS A 39 -2.55 -19.59 -17.42
CA LYS A 39 -2.16 -19.26 -16.06
C LYS A 39 -1.06 -20.16 -15.52
N SER A 40 -1.10 -21.46 -15.84
CA SER A 40 -0.05 -22.42 -15.47
C SER A 40 1.30 -22.10 -16.13
N LEU A 41 1.28 -21.64 -17.39
CA LEU A 41 2.48 -21.24 -18.12
C LEU A 41 3.05 -19.91 -17.62
N GLU A 42 2.20 -18.95 -17.26
CA GLU A 42 2.60 -17.62 -16.73
C GLU A 42 3.07 -17.68 -15.27
N ALA A 43 2.48 -18.56 -14.46
CA ALA A 43 2.91 -18.80 -13.08
C ALA A 43 4.28 -19.49 -12.98
N ARG A 44 4.83 -19.95 -14.12
CA ARG A 44 6.07 -20.69 -14.17
C ARG A 44 7.22 -19.75 -13.79
N PRO A 45 8.08 -20.12 -12.82
CA PRO A 45 9.12 -19.21 -12.33
C PRO A 45 10.09 -18.86 -13.46
N ILE A 46 10.32 -17.56 -13.63
CA ILE A 46 11.31 -17.03 -14.56
C ILE A 46 12.67 -17.64 -14.21
N ARG A 47 13.33 -18.22 -15.22
CA ARG A 47 14.71 -18.72 -15.09
C ARG A 47 15.66 -17.62 -15.55
N PHE A 48 16.50 -17.17 -14.63
CA PHE A 48 17.55 -16.19 -14.91
C PHE A 48 18.82 -16.90 -15.38
N ASP A 49 19.59 -16.28 -16.26
CA ASP A 49 20.91 -16.78 -16.65
C ASP A 49 21.83 -16.76 -15.41
N PRO A 50 22.60 -17.82 -15.10
CA PRO A 50 23.58 -17.79 -14.02
C PRO A 50 24.54 -16.58 -14.07
N ALA A 51 24.88 -16.07 -15.25
CA ALA A 51 25.69 -14.86 -15.42
C ALA A 51 24.94 -13.56 -15.05
N GLU A 52 23.62 -13.54 -15.14
CA GLU A 52 22.76 -12.45 -14.67
C GLU A 52 22.56 -12.53 -13.16
N ILE A 53 22.34 -13.73 -12.61
CA ILE A 53 22.20 -13.96 -11.15
C ILE A 53 23.45 -13.49 -10.39
N ALA A 54 24.64 -13.61 -10.99
CA ALA A 54 25.88 -13.18 -10.37
C ALA A 54 26.02 -11.64 -10.22
N ARG A 55 25.25 -10.86 -10.99
CA ARG A 55 25.37 -9.39 -11.07
C ARG A 55 24.09 -8.65 -10.66
N ALA A 56 22.94 -9.28 -10.87
CA ALA A 56 21.64 -8.72 -10.54
C ALA A 56 21.26 -9.01 -9.08
N GLY A 57 20.81 -7.97 -8.39
CA GLY A 57 20.17 -8.04 -7.09
C GLY A 57 18.65 -8.19 -7.17
N VAL A 58 18.05 -8.14 -5.98
CA VAL A 58 16.61 -8.20 -5.76
C VAL A 58 16.20 -6.98 -4.92
N LEU A 59 15.12 -6.32 -5.33
CA LEU A 59 14.41 -5.34 -4.53
C LEU A 59 13.23 -6.05 -3.85
N ILE A 60 13.14 -5.92 -2.53
CA ILE A 60 12.01 -6.43 -1.75
C ILE A 60 11.28 -5.23 -1.16
N SER A 61 9.99 -5.11 -1.46
CA SER A 61 9.10 -4.10 -0.90
C SER A 61 7.86 -4.75 -0.28
N VAL A 62 7.12 -3.97 0.50
CA VAL A 62 5.86 -4.38 1.12
C VAL A 62 4.77 -3.50 0.54
N ASP A 63 3.72 -4.10 0.01
CA ASP A 63 2.56 -3.35 -0.50
C ASP A 63 1.72 -2.77 0.64
N THR A 64 0.78 -1.90 0.29
CA THR A 64 -0.22 -1.29 1.17
C THR A 64 -1.09 -2.29 1.94
N ASP A 65 -1.25 -3.50 1.42
CA ASP A 65 -1.99 -4.60 2.06
C ASP A 65 -1.10 -5.53 2.91
N GLY A 66 0.21 -5.29 2.95
CA GLY A 66 1.20 -6.10 3.66
C GLY A 66 1.78 -7.27 2.86
N THR A 67 1.40 -7.41 1.58
CA THR A 67 1.95 -8.44 0.69
C THR A 67 3.41 -8.11 0.33
N LEU A 68 4.27 -9.14 0.27
CA LEU A 68 5.66 -8.98 -0.15
C LEU A 68 5.74 -8.87 -1.69
N LEU A 69 6.25 -7.74 -2.18
CA LEU A 69 6.67 -7.60 -3.57
C LEU A 69 8.17 -7.92 -3.70
N VAL A 70 8.50 -8.78 -4.66
CA VAL A 70 9.87 -9.19 -4.93
C VAL A 70 10.17 -8.94 -6.40
N GLU A 71 10.89 -7.86 -6.67
CA GLU A 71 11.31 -7.48 -8.01
C GLU A 71 12.79 -7.89 -8.21
N ARG A 72 13.06 -8.65 -9.26
CA ARG A 72 14.38 -9.25 -9.53
C ARG A 72 14.95 -8.66 -10.82
N GLY A 73 16.28 -8.66 -10.96
CA GLY A 73 16.94 -8.18 -12.18
C GLY A 73 17.55 -6.79 -12.08
N PHE A 74 17.64 -6.21 -10.86
CA PHE A 74 18.26 -4.90 -10.67
C PHE A 74 19.79 -5.04 -10.60
N VAL A 75 20.49 -4.53 -11.60
CA VAL A 75 21.96 -4.51 -11.65
C VAL A 75 22.46 -3.17 -11.14
N ARG A 76 23.55 -3.17 -10.36
CA ARG A 76 24.17 -1.91 -9.93
C ARG A 76 24.90 -1.26 -11.11
N PRO A 77 24.98 0.08 -11.19
CA PRO A 77 25.69 0.75 -12.27
C PRO A 77 27.15 0.29 -12.43
N GLU A 78 27.82 -0.08 -11.33
CA GLU A 78 29.18 -0.62 -11.35
C GLU A 78 29.30 -2.05 -11.93
N ASP A 79 28.21 -2.81 -12.00
CA ASP A 79 28.17 -4.22 -12.43
C ASP A 79 27.55 -4.38 -13.84
N GLU A 80 27.18 -3.27 -14.48
CA GLU A 80 26.63 -3.24 -15.83
C GLU A 80 27.72 -3.62 -16.86
N ALA A 81 27.42 -4.58 -17.73
CA ALA A 81 28.35 -4.97 -18.78
C ALA A 81 28.52 -3.79 -19.76
N PRO A 82 29.74 -3.49 -20.22
CA PRO A 82 29.92 -2.47 -21.26
C PRO A 82 29.13 -2.87 -22.49
N ALA A 83 28.24 -1.99 -22.95
CA ALA A 83 27.40 -2.23 -24.11
C ALA A 83 28.28 -2.59 -25.31
N THR A 84 28.16 -3.83 -25.79
CA THR A 84 28.61 -4.18 -27.14
C THR A 84 27.68 -3.45 -28.11
N PRO A 85 28.21 -2.62 -29.03
CA PRO A 85 27.36 -1.99 -30.04
C PRO A 85 26.95 -3.06 -31.05
N GLU A 86 25.86 -3.78 -30.76
CA GLU A 86 25.20 -4.61 -31.75
C GLU A 86 24.05 -3.82 -32.39
N SER A 87 24.10 -3.88 -33.71
CA SER A 87 23.31 -3.13 -34.68
C SER A 87 21.81 -3.34 -34.52
N ASP A 88 21.06 -2.27 -34.79
CA ASP A 88 19.62 -2.18 -34.96
C ASP A 88 18.88 -3.47 -35.37
N SER A 89 17.91 -3.89 -34.55
CA SER A 89 16.64 -4.48 -35.02
C SER A 89 15.55 -4.46 -33.91
N ASP A 90 14.81 -3.35 -33.84
CA ASP A 90 13.33 -3.21 -33.75
C ASP A 90 12.51 -3.89 -32.62
N PRO A 91 11.24 -3.50 -32.38
CA PRO A 91 10.77 -2.23 -31.81
C PRO A 91 10.05 -2.43 -30.45
N GLY A 92 10.04 -1.35 -29.66
CA GLY A 92 8.93 -1.08 -28.74
C GLY A 92 8.99 -1.73 -27.37
N VAL A 93 9.53 -1.00 -26.39
CA VAL A 93 8.73 -0.62 -25.23
C VAL A 93 9.06 0.83 -24.94
N ASP A 94 8.02 1.64 -25.09
CA ASP A 94 7.95 3.05 -24.75
C ASP A 94 8.65 3.32 -23.41
N GLY A 95 9.70 4.14 -23.46
CA GLY A 95 10.31 4.73 -22.29
C GLY A 95 9.34 5.73 -21.69
N SER A 96 8.29 5.22 -21.02
CA SER A 96 7.40 6.03 -20.23
C SER A 96 8.19 6.55 -19.04
N GLN A 97 8.77 7.73 -19.23
CA GLN A 97 9.07 8.67 -18.16
C GLN A 97 7.75 8.87 -17.40
N VAL A 98 7.51 8.04 -16.38
CA VAL A 98 6.48 8.33 -15.40
C VAL A 98 7.07 9.43 -14.52
N GLU A 99 6.98 10.67 -15.01
CA GLU A 99 6.86 11.80 -14.11
C GLU A 99 5.69 11.47 -13.20
N ALA A 100 6.02 11.13 -11.95
CA ALA A 100 5.05 10.95 -10.89
C ALA A 100 4.39 12.30 -10.62
N THR A 101 3.45 12.68 -11.48
CA THR A 101 2.40 13.63 -11.18
C THR A 101 1.46 12.91 -10.23
N GLY A 102 1.93 12.77 -8.99
CA GLY A 102 1.09 12.41 -7.86
C GLY A 102 0.05 13.51 -7.73
N SER A 103 -1.09 13.32 -8.38
CA SER A 103 -2.30 14.08 -8.09
C SER A 103 -2.73 13.68 -6.69
N VAL A 104 -2.11 14.32 -5.71
CA VAL A 104 -2.64 14.39 -4.36
C VAL A 104 -3.99 15.05 -4.53
N LEU A 105 -5.06 14.25 -4.58
CA LEU A 105 -6.40 14.72 -4.30
C LEU A 105 -6.38 15.15 -2.83
N ARG A 106 -5.88 16.38 -2.60
CA ARG A 106 -6.14 17.12 -1.39
C ARG A 106 -7.65 17.28 -1.38
N ALA A 107 -8.33 16.44 -0.62
CA ALA A 107 -9.59 16.82 -0.03
C ALA A 107 -9.29 18.07 0.80
N VAL A 108 -9.51 19.23 0.19
CA VAL A 108 -9.59 20.50 0.89
C VAL A 108 -10.83 20.36 1.77
N ILE A 109 -10.62 19.97 3.02
CA ILE A 109 -11.63 20.23 4.05
C ILE A 109 -11.54 21.74 4.27
N THR A 110 -12.48 22.45 3.68
CA THR A 110 -12.66 23.90 3.85
C THR A 110 -13.05 24.16 5.31
N ILE A 111 -12.08 24.17 6.21
CA ILE A 111 -12.23 24.73 7.56
C ILE A 111 -11.83 26.19 7.44
N GLY A 112 -12.84 27.04 7.28
CA GLY A 112 -12.67 28.47 7.01
C GLY A 112 -13.49 28.86 5.80
N GLY A 113 -14.82 28.91 5.98
CA GLY A 113 -15.65 29.71 5.09
C GLY A 113 -15.11 31.13 5.11
N GLN A 114 -14.66 31.62 3.96
CA GLN A 114 -14.39 33.03 3.74
C GLN A 114 -15.64 33.82 4.16
N PRO A 115 -15.51 34.96 4.86
CA PRO A 115 -16.68 35.79 5.09
C PRO A 115 -17.14 36.27 3.71
N ALA A 116 -18.27 35.75 3.25
CA ALA A 116 -19.01 36.39 2.17
C ALA A 116 -19.44 37.75 2.73
N ASP A 117 -19.08 38.83 2.04
CA ASP A 117 -19.71 40.12 2.24
C ASP A 117 -21.22 39.89 2.20
N THR A 118 -21.86 40.13 3.34
CA THR A 118 -23.30 40.01 3.52
C THR A 118 -23.97 41.10 2.70
N GLU A 119 -24.42 40.79 1.50
CA GLU A 119 -25.67 41.37 1.02
C GLU A 119 -26.80 40.56 1.64
N ASP A 120 -27.55 41.24 2.51
CA ASP A 120 -28.74 40.75 3.20
C ASP A 120 -29.77 40.19 2.21
N ASP A 121 -29.93 38.87 2.16
CA ASP A 121 -31.23 38.21 1.96
C ASP A 121 -31.06 36.69 2.13
N ASP A 122 -31.59 36.14 3.24
CA ASP A 122 -32.11 34.77 3.41
C ASP A 122 -32.30 34.48 4.92
N GLU A 123 -33.42 34.95 5.48
CA GLU A 123 -33.82 34.68 6.88
C GLU A 123 -34.23 33.20 7.15
N ASP A 124 -34.18 32.32 6.14
CA ASP A 124 -34.61 30.91 6.23
C ASP A 124 -33.48 29.86 6.24
N GLY A 125 -32.21 30.29 6.25
CA GLY A 125 -31.06 29.38 6.39
C GLY A 125 -30.78 28.99 7.85
N ILE A 126 -30.49 27.71 8.13
CA ILE A 126 -29.99 27.28 9.45
C ILE A 126 -28.70 28.04 9.74
N LYS A 127 -28.75 28.98 10.68
CA LYS A 127 -27.58 29.75 11.10
C LYS A 127 -26.49 28.77 11.59
N PRO A 128 -25.24 28.90 11.13
CA PRO A 128 -24.17 28.03 11.57
C PRO A 128 -24.03 28.09 13.10
N LEU A 129 -23.67 26.95 13.70
CA LEU A 129 -23.48 26.86 15.15
C LEU A 129 -22.41 27.87 15.59
N PRO A 130 -22.59 28.53 16.75
CA PRO A 130 -21.56 29.43 17.28
C PRO A 130 -20.23 28.70 17.50
N ASP A 131 -19.11 29.31 17.15
CA ASP A 131 -17.76 28.74 17.33
C ASP A 131 -17.51 28.27 18.76
N ARG A 132 -17.96 29.06 19.73
CA ARG A 132 -17.87 28.71 21.15
C ARG A 132 -18.57 27.38 21.47
N LEU A 133 -19.77 27.18 20.92
CA LEU A 133 -20.54 25.97 21.13
C LEU A 133 -19.86 24.76 20.46
N ILE A 134 -19.28 24.95 19.28
CA ILE A 134 -18.50 23.91 18.59
C ILE A 134 -17.30 23.49 19.43
N VAL A 135 -16.58 24.44 20.03
CA VAL A 135 -15.43 24.15 20.92
C VAL A 135 -15.86 23.40 22.17
N GLU A 136 -16.93 23.85 22.85
CA GLU A 136 -17.47 23.19 24.04
C GLU A 136 -17.92 21.76 23.73
N LEU A 137 -18.68 21.54 22.66
CA LEU A 137 -19.10 20.21 22.22
C LEU A 137 -17.92 19.31 21.79
N THR A 138 -16.88 19.88 21.18
CA THR A 138 -15.68 19.14 20.80
C THR A 138 -14.90 18.67 22.04
N ALA A 139 -14.83 19.51 23.08
CA ALA A 139 -14.22 19.15 24.35
C ALA A 139 -14.99 18.01 25.04
N ASP A 140 -16.32 18.13 25.13
CA ASP A 140 -17.18 17.09 25.71
C ASP A 140 -17.08 15.77 24.95
N ARG A 141 -17.11 15.82 23.61
CA ARG A 141 -16.90 14.63 22.76
C ARG A 141 -15.54 13.98 23.04
N THR A 142 -14.49 14.79 23.16
CA THR A 142 -13.13 14.28 23.44
C THR A 142 -13.08 13.60 24.81
N LEU A 143 -13.71 14.19 25.83
CA LEU A 143 -13.77 13.61 27.18
C LEU A 143 -14.56 12.29 27.20
N ALA A 144 -15.72 12.26 26.56
CA ALA A 144 -16.55 11.06 26.46
C ALA A 144 -15.82 9.91 25.73
N LEU A 145 -15.08 10.23 24.66
CA LEU A 145 -14.25 9.25 23.95
C LEU A 145 -13.12 8.73 24.83
N ARG A 146 -12.45 9.59 25.60
CA ARG A 146 -11.41 9.18 26.55
C ARG A 146 -11.95 8.27 27.64
N ASP A 147 -13.12 8.56 28.20
CA ASP A 147 -13.77 7.70 29.20
C ASP A 147 -14.11 6.33 28.61
N LYS A 148 -14.74 6.29 27.42
CA LYS A 148 -15.05 5.01 26.76
C LYS A 148 -13.81 4.20 26.43
N PHE A 149 -12.77 4.85 25.93
CA PHE A 149 -11.49 4.22 25.63
C PHE A 149 -10.81 3.65 26.88
N ALA A 150 -10.84 4.39 28.00
CA ALA A 150 -10.26 3.92 29.26
C ALA A 150 -11.01 2.73 29.86
N ASN A 151 -12.32 2.63 29.61
CA ASN A 151 -13.17 1.56 30.10
C ASN A 151 -13.19 0.30 29.20
N ASP A 152 -12.49 0.31 28.05
CA ASP A 152 -12.36 -0.85 27.16
C ASP A 152 -10.87 -1.18 26.89
N PRO A 153 -10.28 -2.08 27.69
CA PRO A 153 -8.87 -2.46 27.55
C PRO A 153 -8.52 -3.11 26.22
N ALA A 154 -9.47 -3.82 25.59
CA ALA A 154 -9.21 -4.52 24.34
C ALA A 154 -9.07 -3.52 23.18
N ILE A 155 -9.97 -2.54 23.10
CA ILE A 155 -9.87 -1.44 22.13
C ILE A 155 -8.64 -0.58 22.42
N ALA A 156 -8.34 -0.32 23.70
CA ALA A 156 -7.18 0.46 24.08
C ALA A 156 -5.86 -0.18 23.61
N PHE A 157 -5.72 -1.49 23.82
CA PHE A 157 -4.56 -2.25 23.36
C PHE A 157 -4.42 -2.21 21.83
N LEU A 158 -5.51 -2.44 21.09
CA LEU A 158 -5.50 -2.40 19.62
C LEU A 158 -5.08 -1.03 19.08
N ALA A 159 -5.59 0.06 19.67
CA ALA A 159 -5.24 1.41 19.25
C ALA A 159 -3.75 1.74 19.51
N VAL A 160 -3.22 1.31 20.66
CA VAL A 160 -1.79 1.47 21.00
C VAL A 160 -0.91 0.64 20.06
N LEU A 161 -1.29 -0.62 19.80
CA LEU A 161 -0.57 -1.49 18.86
C LEU A 161 -0.55 -0.88 17.46
N HIS A 162 -1.71 -0.44 16.97
CA HIS A 162 -1.83 0.24 15.68
C HIS A 162 -0.93 1.48 15.61
N LYS A 163 -0.87 2.29 16.68
CA LYS A 163 0.05 3.43 16.75
C LYS A 163 1.51 3.00 16.63
N PHE A 164 1.93 1.95 17.34
CA PHE A 164 3.31 1.45 17.26
C PHE A 164 3.68 0.88 15.89
N VAL A 165 2.76 0.16 15.25
CA VAL A 165 2.96 -0.34 13.88
C VAL A 165 3.11 0.84 12.91
N ARG A 166 2.25 1.85 13.00
CA ARG A 166 2.38 3.06 12.16
C ARG A 166 3.71 3.80 12.39
N ASP A 167 4.15 3.94 13.63
CA ASP A 167 5.41 4.65 13.93
C ASP A 167 6.64 3.89 13.42
N THR A 168 6.60 2.56 13.46
CA THR A 168 7.72 1.70 13.04
C THR A 168 7.80 1.56 11.53
N PHE A 169 6.65 1.38 10.86
CA PHE A 169 6.58 1.06 9.43
C PHE A 169 6.14 2.22 8.51
N SER A 170 5.42 3.23 9.01
CA SER A 170 4.88 4.35 8.21
C SER A 170 5.46 5.71 8.60
N ARG A 171 6.79 5.83 8.58
CA ARG A 171 7.52 7.04 9.00
C ARG A 171 7.17 8.32 8.22
N TYR A 172 6.57 8.19 7.04
CA TYR A 172 6.25 9.33 6.16
C TYR A 172 4.78 9.79 6.21
N SER A 173 3.91 9.12 6.97
CA SER A 173 2.48 9.45 7.07
C SER A 173 2.09 9.74 8.53
N ALA A 174 2.53 10.90 9.02
CA ALA A 174 2.24 11.36 10.38
C ALA A 174 1.09 12.39 10.45
N GLN A 175 0.28 12.54 9.41
CA GLN A 175 -0.86 13.46 9.44
C GLN A 175 -2.08 12.79 10.09
N GLY A 176 -2.74 13.52 10.98
CA GLY A 176 -4.02 13.13 11.60
C GLY A 176 -3.91 12.03 12.66
N VAL A 177 -3.05 12.20 13.66
CA VAL A 177 -2.90 11.20 14.72
C VAL A 177 -3.99 11.37 15.78
N ALA A 178 -4.88 10.38 15.90
CA ALA A 178 -5.95 10.38 16.92
C ALA A 178 -5.43 10.20 18.36
N MET A 179 -4.19 9.72 18.54
CA MET A 179 -3.57 9.45 19.84
C MET A 179 -2.03 9.53 19.73
N GLU A 180 -1.40 10.26 20.63
CA GLU A 180 0.05 10.28 20.78
C GLU A 180 0.51 9.27 21.84
N VAL A 181 1.47 8.41 21.47
CA VAL A 181 2.12 7.46 22.36
C VAL A 181 3.61 7.51 22.06
N PHE A 182 4.44 7.56 23.10
CA PHE A 182 5.90 7.56 22.96
C PHE A 182 6.49 6.36 23.68
N VAL A 183 7.30 5.57 22.98
CA VAL A 183 8.12 4.53 23.59
C VAL A 183 9.49 5.13 23.88
N ARG A 184 9.89 5.13 25.15
CA ARG A 184 11.25 5.50 25.55
C ARG A 184 12.01 4.23 25.89
N GLY A 185 13.10 3.98 25.15
CA GLY A 185 14.06 2.94 25.52
C GLY A 185 14.68 3.30 26.87
N VAL A 186 14.54 2.42 27.86
CA VAL A 186 15.19 2.59 29.16
C VAL A 186 16.47 1.77 29.12
N VAL A 187 17.61 2.45 29.22
CA VAL A 187 18.91 1.82 29.38
C VAL A 187 19.38 2.06 30.81
N PHE A 188 19.94 1.03 31.46
CA PHE A 188 20.58 1.18 32.76
C PHE A 188 22.03 1.64 32.55
N PRO A 189 22.35 2.93 32.78
CA PRO A 189 23.68 3.46 32.46
C PRO A 189 24.76 2.92 33.40
N ILE A 190 24.38 2.49 34.61
CA ILE A 190 25.28 1.88 35.60
C ILE A 190 24.65 0.56 36.01
N GLN A 191 25.40 -0.53 35.84
CA GLN A 191 24.98 -1.88 36.20
C GLN A 191 25.92 -2.42 37.28
N SER A 192 25.37 -3.08 38.30
CA SER A 192 26.18 -3.80 39.27
C SER A 192 26.80 -5.04 38.64
N GLU A 193 27.97 -5.45 39.12
CA GLU A 193 28.78 -6.54 38.53
C GLU A 193 28.07 -7.91 38.49
N GLY A 194 26.96 -8.08 39.22
CA GLY A 194 26.14 -9.30 39.20
C GLY A 194 24.76 -9.17 38.55
N LEU A 195 24.40 -8.01 37.97
CA LEU A 195 23.04 -7.79 37.45
C LEU A 195 22.66 -8.82 36.37
N ARG A 196 23.62 -9.18 35.50
CA ARG A 196 23.45 -10.18 34.44
C ARG A 196 23.26 -11.61 34.94
N ASP A 197 23.73 -11.90 36.16
CA ASP A 197 23.63 -13.23 36.77
C ASP A 197 22.37 -13.43 37.61
N THR A 198 21.57 -12.37 37.78
CA THR A 198 20.30 -12.48 38.50
C THR A 198 19.32 -13.40 37.79
N ILE A 199 18.46 -14.07 38.57
CA ILE A 199 17.37 -14.89 38.04
C ILE A 199 16.45 -14.13 37.08
N TYR A 200 16.29 -12.82 37.31
CA TYR A 200 15.48 -11.94 36.46
C TYR A 200 16.16 -11.71 35.10
N ALA A 201 17.46 -11.40 35.09
CA ALA A 201 18.20 -11.21 33.85
C ALA A 201 18.29 -12.48 32.99
N ARG A 202 18.20 -13.67 33.61
CA ARG A 202 18.16 -14.96 32.91
C ARG A 202 16.76 -15.38 32.44
N SER A 203 15.71 -14.69 32.89
CA SER A 203 14.31 -15.01 32.56
C SER A 203 13.72 -14.18 31.41
N ILE A 204 14.47 -13.19 30.92
CA ILE A 204 14.15 -12.32 29.79
C ILE A 204 15.08 -12.68 28.64
#